data_AF-A0A945MQX1-F1
#
_entry.id   AF-A0A945MQX1-F1
#
_cell.length_a   1.000
_cell.length_b   1.000
_cell.length_c   1.000
_cell.angle_alpha   90.00
_cell.angle_beta   90.00
_cell.angle_gamma   90.00
#
_symmetry.space_group_name_H-M   'P 1'
#
loop_
_entity.id
_entity.type
_entity.pdbx_description
1 polymer ?
#
loop_
_entity_poly.entity_id
_entity_poly.type
_entity_poly.pdbx_seq_one_letter_code
_entity_poly.pdbx_strand_id
1 'polypeptide(L)'
;MSIESAQDLKALKRIGRIVRLTLEATRRALRPGVRTADLDRIAADLFKKHGARSAPKLVYGFPGTILISVNDAVVHGIPDDYAIQPGDLVKLDVTAEL
;
A
#
# COMPACT_ATOMS: atom_id res chain seq x y z
N MET A 1 13.02 15.82 2.91
CA MET A 1 13.82 15.16 1.86
C MET A 1 13.77 16.07 0.64
N SER A 2 14.92 16.51 0.15
CA SER A 2 15.04 17.33 -1.05
C SER A 2 15.64 16.48 -2.17
N ILE A 3 15.32 16.81 -3.42
CA ILE A 3 15.96 16.19 -4.59
C ILE A 3 17.24 16.97 -4.86
N GLU A 4 18.40 16.36 -4.60
CA GLU A 4 19.70 17.03 -4.70
C GLU A 4 20.48 16.60 -5.95
N SER A 5 20.10 15.47 -6.55
CA SER A 5 20.73 14.93 -7.76
C SER A 5 19.74 14.36 -8.77
N ALA A 6 20.19 14.22 -10.02
CA ALA A 6 19.45 13.51 -11.05
C ALA A 6 19.20 12.02 -10.69
N GLN A 7 20.10 11.44 -9.87
CA GLN A 7 19.97 10.07 -9.38
C GLN A 7 18.83 9.95 -8.36
N ASP A 8 18.66 10.93 -7.46
CA ASP A 8 17.54 10.97 -6.51
C ASP A 8 16.22 11.04 -7.26
N LEU A 9 16.12 11.91 -8.26
CA LEU A 9 14.92 12.03 -9.10
C LEU A 9 14.62 10.71 -9.83
N LYS A 10 15.64 10.03 -10.37
CA LYS A 10 15.49 8.74 -11.04
C LYS A 10 15.01 7.65 -10.08
N ALA A 11 15.56 7.61 -8.86
CA ALA A 11 15.15 6.68 -7.82
C ALA A 11 13.70 6.93 -7.38
N LEU A 12 13.34 8.18 -7.07
CA LEU A 12 11.97 8.57 -6.70
C LEU A 12 10.96 8.23 -7.80
N LYS A 13 11.29 8.48 -9.07
CA LYS A 13 10.44 8.08 -10.21
C LYS A 13 10.26 6.56 -10.29
N ARG A 14 11.31 5.78 -10.00
CA ARG A 14 11.25 4.31 -10.03
C ARG A 14 10.34 3.77 -8.93
N ILE A 15 10.53 4.20 -7.68
CA ILE A 15 9.69 3.73 -6.56
C ILE A 15 8.26 4.26 -6.66
N GLY A 16 8.07 5.51 -7.11
CA GLY A 16 6.75 6.08 -7.33
C GLY A 16 5.90 5.31 -8.36
N ARG A 17 6.53 4.73 -9.39
CA ARG A 17 5.83 3.83 -10.33
C ARG A 17 5.32 2.57 -9.64
N ILE A 18 6.11 1.97 -8.74
CA ILE A 18 5.71 0.75 -8.01
C ILE A 18 4.57 1.09 -7.03
N VAL A 19 4.64 2.22 -6.33
CA VAL A 19 3.55 2.74 -5.49
C VAL A 19 2.27 2.89 -6.33
N ARG A 20 2.36 3.53 -7.49
CA ARG A 20 1.21 3.70 -8.41
C ARG A 20 0.63 2.37 -8.87
N LEU A 21 1.47 1.43 -9.30
CA LEU A 21 1.04 0.10 -9.73
C LEU A 21 0.31 -0.65 -8.61
N THR A 22 0.82 -0.53 -7.38
CA THR A 22 0.23 -1.15 -6.19
C THR A 22 -1.15 -0.57 -5.89
N LEU A 23 -1.27 0.77 -5.89
CA LEU A 23 -2.56 1.46 -5.73
C LEU A 23 -3.58 1.05 -6.81
N GLU A 24 -3.15 0.94 -8.07
CA GLU A 24 -4.05 0.50 -9.14
C GLU A 24 -4.52 -0.94 -8.96
N ALA A 25 -3.61 -1.84 -8.60
CA ALA A 25 -3.94 -3.25 -8.43
C ALA A 25 -4.90 -3.47 -7.26
N THR A 26 -4.64 -2.87 -6.11
CA THR A 26 -5.52 -2.98 -4.94
C THR A 26 -6.86 -2.30 -5.19
N ARG A 27 -6.88 -1.13 -5.84
CA ARG A 27 -8.15 -0.50 -6.25
C ARG A 27 -8.97 -1.35 -7.22
N ARG A 28 -8.33 -2.05 -8.17
CA ARG A 28 -9.04 -2.97 -9.09
C ARG A 28 -9.59 -4.20 -8.40
N ALA A 29 -8.90 -4.69 -7.35
CA ALA A 29 -9.35 -5.83 -6.57
C ALA A 29 -10.48 -5.47 -5.60
N LEU A 30 -10.55 -4.20 -5.17
CA LEU A 30 -11.53 -3.67 -4.23
C LEU A 30 -12.97 -3.89 -4.71
N ARG A 31 -13.73 -4.70 -3.96
CA ARG A 31 -15.15 -4.98 -4.16
C ARG A 31 -15.76 -5.57 -2.88
N PRO A 32 -17.09 -5.53 -2.69
CA PRO A 32 -17.73 -6.18 -1.55
C PRO A 32 -17.31 -7.65 -1.40
N GLY A 33 -17.11 -8.07 -0.15
CA GLY A 33 -16.66 -9.40 0.23
C GLY A 33 -15.13 -9.63 0.21
N VAL A 34 -14.34 -8.72 -0.37
CA VAL A 34 -12.87 -8.81 -0.28
C VAL A 34 -12.40 -8.41 1.10
N ARG A 35 -11.51 -9.20 1.70
CA ARG A 35 -10.90 -8.86 3.00
C ARG A 35 -9.77 -7.85 2.82
N THR A 36 -9.58 -6.98 3.80
CA THR A 36 -8.46 -6.03 3.78
C THR A 36 -7.09 -6.75 3.73
N ALA A 37 -6.94 -7.90 4.40
CA ALA A 37 -5.75 -8.76 4.29
C ALA A 37 -5.50 -9.31 2.88
N ASP A 38 -6.54 -9.54 2.06
CA ASP A 38 -6.37 -9.99 0.68
C ASP A 38 -5.81 -8.86 -0.21
N LEU A 39 -6.18 -7.60 0.06
CA LEU A 39 -5.59 -6.43 -0.60
C LEU A 39 -4.13 -6.21 -0.18
N ASP A 40 -3.81 -6.41 1.11
CA ASP A 40 -2.44 -6.34 1.60
C ASP A 40 -1.53 -7.38 0.94
N ARG A 41 -2.03 -8.60 0.76
CA ARG A 41 -1.31 -9.67 0.06
C ARG A 41 -1.01 -9.32 -1.40
N ILE A 42 -1.94 -8.70 -2.12
CA ILE A 42 -1.69 -8.19 -3.48
C ILE A 42 -0.54 -7.18 -3.48
N ALA A 43 -0.51 -6.27 -2.49
CA ALA A 43 0.58 -5.30 -2.35
C ALA A 43 1.91 -5.98 -2.03
N ALA A 44 1.93 -6.96 -1.13
CA ALA A 44 3.11 -7.73 -0.78
C ALA A 44 3.71 -8.46 -1.99
N ASP A 45 2.87 -9.08 -2.82
CA ASP A 45 3.30 -9.79 -4.02
C ASP A 45 3.91 -8.83 -5.06
N LEU A 46 3.32 -7.64 -5.24
CA LEU A 46 3.86 -6.61 -6.12
C LEU A 46 5.18 -6.05 -5.60
N PHE A 47 5.29 -5.79 -4.30
CA PHE A 47 6.54 -5.32 -3.70
C PHE A 47 7.64 -6.36 -3.91
N LYS A 48 7.37 -7.64 -3.60
CA LYS A 48 8.29 -8.74 -3.83
C LYS A 48 8.71 -8.85 -5.31
N LYS A 49 7.76 -8.76 -6.24
CA LYS A 49 8.02 -8.82 -7.69
C LYS A 49 8.94 -7.71 -8.17
N HIS A 50 8.86 -6.53 -7.58
CA HIS A 50 9.63 -5.35 -7.99
C HIS A 50 10.87 -5.08 -7.12
N GLY A 51 11.14 -5.93 -6.13
CA GLY A 51 12.24 -5.75 -5.16
C GLY A 51 12.00 -4.62 -4.15
N ALA A 52 10.77 -4.11 -4.05
CA ALA A 52 10.41 -3.07 -3.10
C ALA A 52 10.09 -3.64 -1.72
N ARG A 53 10.16 -2.79 -0.70
CA ARG A 53 9.87 -3.12 0.70
C ARG A 53 8.88 -2.12 1.30
N SER A 54 8.06 -2.57 2.24
CA SER A 54 7.11 -1.72 2.96
C SER A 54 7.84 -0.78 3.90
N ALA A 55 7.74 0.53 3.66
CA ALA A 55 8.33 1.52 4.56
C ALA A 55 7.70 1.49 5.98
N PRO A 56 6.36 1.41 6.16
CA PRO A 56 5.74 1.21 7.47
C PRO A 56 6.34 0.06 8.29
N LYS A 57 6.56 -1.08 7.63
CA LYS A 57 7.13 -2.27 8.25
C LYS A 57 8.57 -2.04 8.70
N LEU A 58 9.37 -1.35 7.89
CA LEU A 58 10.78 -1.07 8.18
C LEU A 58 10.95 0.02 9.23
N VAL A 59 10.15 1.08 9.17
CA VAL A 59 10.33 2.28 10.01
C VAL A 59 9.79 2.07 11.42
N TYR A 60 8.61 1.44 11.56
CA TYR A 60 7.94 1.31 12.86
C TYR A 60 7.33 -0.07 13.12
N GLY A 61 7.77 -1.11 12.40
CA GLY A 61 7.36 -2.49 12.67
C GLY A 61 5.89 -2.76 12.38
N PHE A 62 5.28 -2.03 11.44
CA PHE A 62 3.89 -2.24 11.05
C PHE A 62 3.63 -3.70 10.65
N PRO A 63 2.53 -4.34 11.12
CA PRO A 63 2.30 -5.77 10.88
C PRO A 63 1.96 -6.10 9.42
N GLY A 64 1.34 -5.17 8.68
CA GLY A 64 0.98 -5.32 7.27
C GLY A 64 2.05 -4.82 6.29
N THR A 65 1.68 -4.76 5.01
CA THR A 65 2.48 -4.20 3.92
C THR A 65 2.04 -2.77 3.59
N ILE A 66 0.74 -2.55 3.48
CA ILE A 66 0.08 -1.26 3.20
C ILE A 66 -0.98 -0.98 4.27
N LEU A 67 -1.38 0.27 4.43
CA LEU A 67 -2.38 0.64 5.45
C LEU A 67 -3.73 0.84 4.79
N ILE A 68 -4.76 0.21 5.35
CA ILE A 68 -6.11 0.19 4.79
C ILE A 68 -7.07 0.65 5.87
N SER A 69 -7.67 1.82 5.67
CA SER A 69 -8.56 2.43 6.67
C SER A 69 -9.98 2.47 6.10
N VAL A 70 -10.93 1.90 6.83
CA VAL A 70 -12.33 1.78 6.42
C VAL A 70 -13.17 2.71 7.29
N ASN A 71 -14.06 3.49 6.66
CA ASN A 71 -15.03 4.38 7.31
C ASN A 71 -14.41 5.38 8.31
N ASP A 72 -14.65 5.19 9.60
CA ASP A 72 -14.23 6.06 10.70
C ASP A 72 -12.75 5.85 11.10
N ALA A 73 -12.09 4.83 10.56
CA ALA A 73 -10.65 4.67 10.70
C ALA A 73 -9.91 5.84 10.02
N VAL A 74 -9.31 6.72 10.83
CA VAL A 74 -8.70 7.97 10.35
C VAL A 74 -7.50 7.70 9.44
N VAL A 75 -6.51 6.98 9.94
CA VAL A 75 -5.31 6.55 9.22
C VAL A 75 -4.77 5.26 9.85
N HIS A 76 -3.77 4.66 9.20
CA HIS A 76 -3.00 3.53 9.71
C HIS A 76 -3.80 2.25 10.04
N GLY A 77 -4.98 2.07 9.44
CA GLY A 77 -5.75 0.82 9.61
C GLY A 77 -4.93 -0.41 9.21
N ILE A 78 -4.93 -1.40 10.10
CA ILE A 78 -4.19 -2.66 9.94
C ILE A 78 -5.03 -3.62 9.10
N PRO A 79 -4.48 -4.16 8.00
CA PRO A 79 -5.17 -5.20 7.23
C PRO A 79 -5.43 -6.45 8.08
N ASP A 80 -6.66 -6.96 7.99
CA ASP A 80 -7.19 -8.07 8.79
C ASP A 80 -8.26 -8.85 7.99
N ASP A 81 -9.05 -9.67 8.70
CA ASP A 81 -10.12 -10.47 8.09
C ASP A 81 -11.40 -9.69 7.80
N TYR A 82 -11.44 -8.37 8.01
CA TYR A 82 -12.62 -7.56 7.72
C TYR A 82 -12.96 -7.60 6.22
N ALA A 83 -14.12 -8.16 5.90
CA ALA A 83 -14.66 -8.18 4.55
C ALA A 83 -15.39 -6.87 4.23
N ILE A 84 -14.97 -6.19 3.18
CA ILE A 84 -15.54 -4.92 2.72
C ILE A 84 -17.02 -5.08 2.40
N GLN A 85 -17.83 -4.13 2.85
CA GLN A 85 -19.27 -4.09 2.64
C GLN A 85 -19.67 -3.08 1.56
N PRO A 86 -20.84 -3.27 0.91
CA PRO A 86 -21.41 -2.23 0.06
C PRO A 86 -21.60 -0.92 0.83
N GLY A 87 -21.09 0.19 0.29
CA GLY A 87 -21.19 1.51 0.91
C GLY A 87 -19.98 1.92 1.75
N ASP A 88 -19.05 1.01 2.05
CA ASP A 88 -17.82 1.34 2.77
C ASP A 88 -16.97 2.35 2.00
N LEU A 89 -16.45 3.34 2.73
CA LEU A 89 -15.39 4.21 2.23
C LEU A 89 -14.04 3.62 2.64
N VAL A 90 -13.22 3.28 1.64
CA VAL A 90 -11.92 2.62 1.87
C VAL A 90 -10.77 3.49 1.41
N LYS A 91 -9.89 3.87 2.34
CA LYS A 91 -8.62 4.55 2.07
C LYS A 91 -7.50 3.52 1.92
N LEU A 92 -6.75 3.63 0.83
CA LEU A 92 -5.54 2.85 0.54
C LEU A 92 -4.30 3.74 0.70
N ASP A 93 -3.37 3.33 1.56
CA ASP A 93 -2.12 4.04 1.83
C ASP A 93 -0.91 3.16 1.51
N VAL A 94 -0.10 3.59 0.54
CA VAL A 94 1.01 2.80 0.01
C VAL A 94 2.28 3.63 0.08
N THR A 95 3.22 3.18 0.91
CA THR A 95 4.56 3.75 1.01
C THR A 95 5.60 2.62 0.90
N ALA A 96 6.59 2.80 0.03
CA ALA A 96 7.58 1.77 -0.28
C ALA A 96 8.99 2.36 -0.44
N GLU A 97 10.00 1.52 -0.22
CA GLU A 97 11.39 1.79 -0.58
C GLU A 97 11.95 0.74 -1.56
N LEU A 98 12.98 1.10 -2.31
CA LEU A 98 13.62 0.26 -3.34
C LEU A 98 15.11 0.56 -3.48
#